data_AF-A0A7I7PD86-F1
#
_entry.id   AF-A0A7I7PD86-F1
#
_cell.length_a   1.000
_cell.length_b   1.000
_cell.length_c   1.000
_cell.angle_alpha   90.00
_cell.angle_beta   90.00
_cell.angle_gamma   90.00
#
_symmetry.space_group_name_H-M   'P 1'
#
loop_
_entity.id
_entity.type
_entity.pdbx_description
1 polymer ?
#
loop_
_entity_poly.entity_id
_entity_poly.type
_entity_poly.pdbx_seq_one_letter_code
_entity_poly.pdbx_strand_id
1 'polypeptide(L)'
;MTFVVDHVTRMHDDIAPDWPQPHIAIPPRDLGYGGASGRGVYRVEIDGSPSMRCELELADDHDHDLGARVAGASRMVNAIPAVCEAPPGLLSALDLPLITGRGLVRPVSGPPPDSRLF
;
A
#
# COMPACT_ATOMS: atom_id res chain seq x y z
N MET A 1 22.70 -0.83 -10.20
CA MET A 1 21.44 -0.78 -9.42
C MET A 1 20.68 -2.05 -9.74
N THR A 2 20.39 -2.87 -8.73
CA THR A 2 19.70 -4.15 -8.91
C THR A 2 18.30 -3.99 -8.36
N PHE A 3 17.30 -4.42 -9.13
CA PHE A 3 15.92 -4.51 -8.67
C PHE A 3 15.53 -5.98 -8.60
N VAL A 4 14.94 -6.37 -7.48
CA VAL A 4 14.31 -7.68 -7.30
C VAL A 4 12.85 -7.41 -6.98
N VAL A 5 11.95 -8.12 -7.67
CA VAL A 5 10.51 -7.98 -7.50
C VAL A 5 9.92 -9.37 -7.38
N ASP A 6 9.31 -9.65 -6.23
CA ASP A 6 8.60 -10.90 -5.96
C ASP A 6 7.10 -10.64 -5.88
N HIS A 7 6.31 -11.56 -6.43
CA HIS A 7 4.86 -11.57 -6.27
C HIS A 7 4.44 -12.93 -5.73
N VAL A 8 3.97 -12.96 -4.49
CA VAL A 8 3.60 -14.19 -3.79
C VAL A 8 2.13 -14.10 -3.37
N THR A 9 1.33 -15.05 -3.86
CA THR A 9 -0.02 -15.31 -3.36
C THR A 9 0.01 -16.59 -2.55
N ARG A 10 0.00 -16.47 -1.22
CA ARG A 10 -0.02 -17.62 -0.33
C ARG A 10 -1.46 -18.05 -0.07
N MET A 11 -1.81 -19.28 -0.43
CA MET A 11 -3.18 -19.79 -0.29
C MET A 11 -3.53 -20.24 1.12
N HIS A 12 -2.53 -20.65 1.92
CA HIS A 12 -2.72 -21.11 3.29
C HIS A 12 -1.44 -20.86 4.11
N ASP A 13 -1.59 -20.64 5.42
CA ASP A 13 -0.50 -20.18 6.29
C ASP A 13 0.62 -21.19 6.51
N ASP A 14 0.34 -22.49 6.32
CA ASP A 14 1.31 -23.57 6.49
C ASP A 14 2.15 -23.85 5.24
N ILE A 15 1.79 -23.28 4.08
CA ILE A 15 2.56 -23.40 2.85
C ILE A 15 3.81 -22.53 3.01
N ALA A 16 4.99 -23.06 2.68
CA ALA A 16 6.29 -22.35 2.67
C ALA A 16 6.50 -21.39 3.86
N PRO A 17 6.44 -21.89 5.11
CA PRO A 17 6.49 -21.06 6.31
C PRO A 17 7.86 -20.37 6.52
N ASP A 18 8.89 -20.87 5.85
CA ASP A 18 10.26 -20.37 5.83
C ASP A 18 10.46 -19.12 4.96
N TRP A 19 9.52 -18.82 4.07
CA TRP A 19 9.57 -17.62 3.24
C TRP A 19 9.31 -16.35 4.07
N PRO A 20 9.77 -15.18 3.60
CA PRO A 20 9.53 -13.91 4.29
C PRO A 20 8.05 -13.72 4.66
N GLN A 21 7.82 -13.36 5.92
CA GLN A 21 6.51 -13.08 6.50
C GLN A 21 6.40 -11.57 6.81
N PRO A 22 5.19 -10.99 6.78
CA PRO A 22 4.98 -9.59 7.18
C PRO A 22 5.34 -9.34 8.64
N HIS A 23 5.76 -8.10 8.94
CA HIS A 23 6.02 -7.64 10.31
C HIS A 23 4.87 -6.81 10.89
N ILE A 24 3.96 -6.34 10.05
CA ILE A 24 2.72 -5.65 10.41
C ILE A 24 1.51 -6.54 10.15
N ALA A 25 0.43 -6.31 10.87
CA ALA A 25 -0.87 -6.94 10.66
C ALA A 25 -1.99 -6.00 11.14
N ILE A 26 -3.02 -5.82 10.32
CA ILE A 26 -4.29 -5.22 10.72
C ILE A 26 -5.16 -6.37 11.25
N PRO A 27 -5.59 -6.32 12.52
CA PRO A 27 -6.40 -7.41 13.09
C PRO A 27 -7.71 -7.62 12.31
N PRO A 28 -8.10 -8.88 12.08
CA PRO A 28 -9.41 -9.21 11.55
C PRO A 28 -10.56 -8.62 12.35
N ARG A 29 -11.60 -8.15 11.65
CA ARG A 29 -12.93 -8.01 12.26
C ARG A 29 -13.58 -9.39 12.34
N ASP A 30 -14.24 -9.68 13.46
CA ASP A 30 -15.04 -10.91 13.60
C ASP A 30 -16.36 -10.76 12.84
N LEU A 31 -16.42 -11.39 11.66
CA LEU A 31 -17.58 -11.35 10.77
C LEU A 31 -18.39 -12.66 10.77
N GLY A 32 -18.09 -13.60 11.68
CA GLY A 32 -18.81 -14.88 11.81
C GLY A 32 -18.48 -15.93 10.73
N TYR A 33 -17.48 -15.70 9.89
CA TYR A 33 -16.87 -16.68 8.98
C TYR A 33 -15.34 -16.62 9.09
N GLY A 34 -14.64 -17.67 8.65
CA GLY A 34 -13.18 -17.75 8.74
C GLY A 34 -12.52 -16.55 8.07
N GLY A 35 -11.75 -15.77 8.83
CA GLY A 35 -11.12 -14.55 8.33
C GLY A 35 -9.92 -14.85 7.41
N ALA A 36 -9.51 -13.85 6.62
CA ALA A 36 -8.18 -13.81 6.02
C ALA A 36 -7.09 -14.00 7.10
N SER A 37 -5.92 -14.51 6.73
CA SER A 37 -4.87 -14.83 7.71
C SER A 37 -4.24 -13.61 8.39
N GLY A 38 -4.56 -12.38 7.95
CA GLY A 38 -3.93 -11.16 8.47
C GLY A 38 -2.47 -11.03 8.05
N ARG A 39 -2.05 -11.72 6.97
CA ARG A 39 -0.65 -11.85 6.54
C ARG A 39 -0.39 -11.33 5.11
N GLY A 40 -1.21 -10.41 4.62
CA GLY A 40 -0.98 -9.71 3.35
C GLY A 40 -0.06 -8.49 3.52
N VAL A 41 0.91 -8.28 2.61
CA VAL A 41 1.80 -7.10 2.68
C VAL A 41 2.40 -6.73 1.33
N TYR A 42 2.61 -5.43 1.13
CA TYR A 42 3.51 -4.87 0.13
C TYR A 42 4.78 -4.39 0.85
N ARG A 43 5.94 -4.94 0.49
CA ARG A 43 7.22 -4.57 1.10
C ARG A 43 8.14 -3.92 0.08
N VAL A 44 8.77 -2.82 0.48
CA VAL A 44 9.87 -2.18 -0.26
C VAL A 44 11.09 -2.10 0.64
N GLU A 45 12.22 -2.60 0.15
CA GLU A 45 13.50 -2.56 0.83
C GLU A 45 14.54 -1.89 -0.07
N ILE A 46 15.23 -0.90 0.48
CA ILE A 46 16.28 -0.15 -0.20
C ILE A 46 17.54 -0.27 0.65
N ASP A 47 18.51 -1.02 0.14
CA ASP A 47 19.85 -1.07 0.72
C ASP A 47 20.69 0.08 0.15
N GLY A 48 21.15 0.97 1.02
CA GLY A 48 21.79 2.22 0.64
C GLY A 48 22.14 3.08 1.86
N SER A 49 22.31 4.38 1.64
CA SER A 49 22.58 5.34 2.72
C SER A 49 21.67 6.57 2.56
N PRO A 50 20.56 6.68 3.33
CA PRO A 50 20.12 5.73 4.36
C PRO A 50 19.49 4.47 3.76
N SER A 51 19.63 3.35 4.46
CA SER A 51 18.81 2.16 4.21
C SER A 51 17.36 2.43 4.61
N MET A 52 16.40 1.91 3.86
CA MET A 52 14.97 2.07 4.13
C MET A 52 14.24 0.75 4.00
N ARG A 53 13.28 0.50 4.88
CA ARG A 53 12.30 -0.59 4.77
C ARG A 53 10.92 -0.03 5.02
N CYS A 54 9.98 -0.34 4.14
CA CYS A 54 8.59 0.06 4.25
C CYS A 54 7.71 -1.17 4.03
N GLU A 55 6.76 -1.38 4.94
CA GLU A 55 5.69 -2.35 4.78
C GLU A 55 4.36 -1.60 4.76
N LEU A 56 3.53 -1.94 3.77
CA LEU A 56 2.18 -1.42 3.62
C LEU A 56 1.22 -2.59 3.57
N GLU A 57 0.24 -2.56 4.45
CA GLU A 57 -0.89 -3.46 4.43
C GLU A 57 -2.13 -2.65 4.02
N LEU A 58 -2.84 -3.16 3.02
CA LEU A 58 -4.08 -2.59 2.52
C LEU A 58 -5.16 -3.61 2.83
N ALA A 59 -6.07 -3.28 3.73
CA ALA A 59 -7.17 -4.15 4.12
C ALA A 59 -8.46 -3.33 4.25
N ASP A 60 -9.56 -3.89 3.77
CA ASP A 60 -10.91 -3.39 4.00
C ASP A 60 -11.84 -4.57 4.29
N ASP A 61 -12.70 -4.45 5.30
CA ASP A 61 -13.57 -5.54 5.80
C ASP A 61 -12.91 -6.93 5.88
N HIS A 62 -11.62 -6.94 6.22
CA HIS A 62 -10.79 -8.14 6.35
C HIS A 62 -10.48 -8.91 5.06
N ASP A 63 -10.61 -8.24 3.91
CA ASP A 63 -10.12 -8.73 2.64
C ASP A 63 -8.93 -7.88 2.18
N HIS A 64 -7.72 -8.45 2.30
CA HIS A 64 -6.49 -7.80 1.82
C HIS A 64 -6.55 -7.53 0.32
N ASP A 65 -7.23 -8.40 -0.44
CA ASP A 65 -7.40 -8.24 -1.87
C ASP A 65 -8.38 -7.08 -2.14
N LEU A 66 -9.46 -6.96 -1.38
CA LEU A 66 -10.38 -5.83 -1.49
C LEU A 66 -9.67 -4.49 -1.21
N GLY A 67 -8.95 -4.38 -0.09
CA GLY A 67 -8.22 -3.15 0.26
C GLY A 67 -7.21 -2.75 -0.82
N ALA A 68 -6.45 -3.72 -1.34
CA ALA A 68 -5.51 -3.50 -2.44
C ALA A 68 -6.20 -3.10 -3.76
N ARG A 69 -7.31 -3.76 -4.11
CA ARG A 69 -8.11 -3.45 -5.31
C ARG A 69 -8.70 -2.05 -5.23
N VAL A 70 -9.25 -1.66 -4.07
CA VAL A 70 -9.79 -0.33 -3.83
C VAL A 70 -8.68 0.72 -3.97
N ALA A 71 -7.49 0.49 -3.40
CA ALA A 71 -6.36 1.38 -3.57
C ALA A 71 -5.92 1.52 -5.04
N GLY A 72 -5.83 0.41 -5.77
CA GLY A 72 -5.51 0.39 -7.21
C GLY A 72 -6.54 1.15 -8.05
N ALA A 73 -7.84 0.87 -7.84
CA ALA A 73 -8.93 1.56 -8.52
C ALA A 73 -8.95 3.07 -8.21
N SER A 74 -8.77 3.43 -6.94
CA SER A 74 -8.71 4.83 -6.50
C SER A 74 -7.57 5.59 -7.18
N ARG A 75 -6.40 4.95 -7.34
CA ARG A 75 -5.28 5.55 -8.09
C ARG A 75 -5.68 5.85 -9.54
N MET A 76 -6.35 4.92 -10.21
CA MET A 76 -6.79 5.11 -11.61
C MET A 76 -7.80 6.26 -11.74
N VAL A 77 -8.83 6.29 -10.88
CA VAL A 77 -9.84 7.37 -10.89
C VAL A 77 -9.20 8.72 -10.61
N ASN A 78 -8.30 8.80 -9.63
CA ASN A 78 -7.60 10.04 -9.28
C ASN A 78 -6.64 10.53 -10.38
N ALA A 79 -6.21 9.64 -11.28
CA ALA A 79 -5.35 9.98 -12.41
C ALA A 79 -6.10 10.63 -13.58
N ILE A 80 -7.43 10.47 -13.68
CA ILE A 80 -8.22 10.94 -14.84
C ILE A 80 -7.93 12.40 -15.21
N PRO A 81 -7.95 13.38 -14.28
CA PRO A 81 -7.68 14.77 -14.65
C PRO A 81 -6.27 14.97 -15.21
N ALA A 82 -5.26 14.29 -14.64
CA ALA A 82 -3.89 14.41 -15.12
C ALA A 82 -3.71 13.81 -16.52
N VAL A 83 -4.45 12.73 -16.84
CA VAL A 83 -4.45 12.12 -18.17
C VAL A 83 -5.14 13.04 -19.20
N CYS A 84 -6.27 13.65 -18.85
CA CYS A 84 -6.99 14.56 -19.74
C CYS A 84 -6.16 15.79 -20.15
N GLU A 85 -5.32 16.30 -19.24
CA GLU A 85 -4.43 17.45 -19.48
C GLU A 85 -3.09 17.09 -20.14
N ALA A 86 -2.80 15.79 -20.31
CA ALA A 86 -1.53 15.35 -20.85
C ALA A 86 -1.50 15.41 -22.40
N PRO A 87 -0.31 15.55 -23.02
CA PRO A 87 -0.19 15.45 -24.47
C PRO A 87 -0.70 14.10 -25.00
N PRO A 88 -1.29 14.05 -26.21
CA PRO A 88 -1.70 12.78 -26.82
C PRO A 88 -0.52 11.81 -26.98
N GLY A 89 -0.75 10.53 -26.68
CA GLY A 89 0.25 9.48 -26.85
C GLY A 89 0.08 8.33 -25.86
N LEU A 90 0.97 7.34 -25.93
CA LEU A 90 1.09 6.30 -24.92
C LEU A 90 1.96 6.83 -23.78
N LEU A 91 1.36 7.08 -22.62
CA LEU A 91 2.02 7.57 -21.43
C LEU A 91 2.13 6.47 -20.37
N SER A 92 3.17 6.55 -19.56
CA SER A 92 3.36 5.73 -18.37
C SER A 92 2.98 6.52 -17.11
N ALA A 93 2.92 5.83 -15.97
CA ALA A 93 2.72 6.48 -14.68
C ALA A 93 3.85 7.45 -14.29
N LEU A 94 5.02 7.37 -14.92
CA LEU A 94 6.16 8.27 -14.68
C LEU A 94 6.06 9.57 -15.48
N ASP A 95 5.23 9.60 -16.52
CA ASP A 95 4.99 10.79 -17.35
C ASP A 95 3.90 11.70 -16.75
N LEU A 96 3.22 11.23 -15.71
CA LEU A 96 2.15 11.94 -15.01
C LEU A 96 2.65 12.45 -13.65
N PRO A 97 2.03 13.51 -13.08
CA PRO A 97 2.34 13.95 -11.72
C PRO A 97 2.01 12.85 -10.70
N LEU A 98 2.58 12.96 -9.50
CA LEU A 98 2.26 12.06 -8.39
C LEU A 98 0.75 12.11 -8.08
N ILE A 99 0.07 10.99 -8.31
CA ILE A 99 -1.37 10.85 -8.06
C ILE A 99 -1.61 10.53 -6.58
N THR A 100 -2.26 11.46 -5.88
CA THR A 100 -2.64 11.36 -4.47
C THR A 100 -4.15 11.40 -4.30
N GLY A 101 -4.65 11.04 -3.11
CA GLY A 101 -6.05 11.25 -2.75
C GLY A 101 -6.35 12.73 -2.55
N ARG A 102 -7.24 13.31 -3.34
CA ARG A 102 -7.70 14.70 -3.19
C ARG A 102 -8.86 14.79 -2.19
N GLY A 103 -8.81 15.77 -1.30
CA GLY A 103 -9.90 16.08 -0.37
C GLY A 103 -10.08 15.09 0.79
N LEU A 104 -9.16 14.14 0.99
CA LEU A 104 -9.27 13.09 2.02
C LEU A 104 -8.53 13.43 3.33
N VAL A 105 -7.60 14.38 3.28
CA VAL A 105 -6.87 14.85 4.47
C VAL A 105 -7.37 16.24 4.82
N ARG A 106 -7.83 16.41 6.06
CA ARG A 106 -8.11 17.74 6.63
C ARG A 106 -7.06 18.06 7.69
N PRO A 107 -6.61 19.32 7.80
CA PRO A 107 -5.86 19.76 8.97
C PRO A 107 -6.69 19.52 10.23
N VAL A 108 -6.07 18.98 11.26
CA VAL A 108 -6.64 18.96 12.61
C VAL A 108 -6.00 20.10 13.38
N SER A 109 -6.81 20.92 14.08
CA SER A 109 -6.29 21.99 14.93
C SER A 109 -5.56 21.38 16.13
N GLY A 110 -4.30 21.78 16.34
CA GLY A 110 -3.48 21.36 17.47
C GLY A 110 -2.02 21.78 17.27
N PRO A 111 -1.19 21.74 18.33
CA PRO A 111 0.25 21.93 18.17
C PRO A 111 0.80 20.85 17.22
N PRO A 112 1.85 21.16 16.42
CA PRO A 112 2.52 20.15 15.60
C PRO A 112 2.95 18.98 16.49
N PRO A 113 2.89 17.73 16.00
CA PRO A 113 3.53 16.61 16.69
C PRO A 113 5.06 16.83 16.63
N ASP A 114 5.60 17.58 17.58
CA ASP A 114 7.03 17.70 17.78
C ASP A 114 7.53 16.43 18.48
N SER A 115 8.25 15.61 17.74
CA SER A 115 8.87 14.38 18.26
C SER A 115 9.95 14.64 19.31
N ARG A 116 10.29 15.91 19.62
CA ARG A 116 11.30 16.30 20.62
C ARG A 116 10.72 16.62 22.00
N LEU A 117 9.41 16.54 22.19
CA LEU A 117 8.74 16.90 23.44
C LEU A 117 8.40 15.69 24.35
N PHE A 118 8.88 14.49 24.02
CA PHE A 118 8.78 13.29 24.84
C PHE A 118 10.11 12.54 24.90
#